data_AF-A0A7K9XE37-F1
#
_entry.id   AF-A0A7K9XE37-F1
#
_cell.length_a   1.000
_cell.length_b   1.000
_cell.length_c   1.000
_cell.angle_alpha   90.00
_cell.angle_beta   90.00
_cell.angle_gamma   90.00
#
_symmetry.space_group_name_H-M   'P 1'
#
loop_
_entity.id
_entity.type
_entity.pdbx_description
1 polymer ?
#
loop_
_entity_poly.entity_id
_entity_poly.type
_entity_poly.pdbx_seq_one_letter_code
_entity_poly.pdbx_strand_id
1 'polypeptide(L)'
;GLNASVSREVEFGVCTVTCGIGIREVLLTSGCPRTEAKCIVRVEECRGPVDCGWGIPISEGLACVKMPCIYIPPENRFKYVWKMIIPNKTAHILPNDLAIMDVCRDTRLVTFQCETEENGSIIASVKYAVYATTEMQTKKSKRIETEQSKRTTTDAILVFCLVTGVIVTAGVIFAVIFMILHWAVIKSIWESKSGQGNQDKKLAKERLLHNME
;
A
#
# COMPACT_ATOMS: atom_id res chain seq x y z
N GLY A 1 52.53 31.12 4.03
CA GLY A 1 51.11 31.32 4.39
C GLY A 1 50.47 29.96 4.50
N LEU A 2 49.72 29.71 5.58
CA LEU A 2 49.11 28.43 5.87
C LEU A 2 48.07 28.07 4.80
N ASN A 3 48.34 27.04 3.99
CA ASN A 3 47.30 26.28 3.31
C ASN A 3 46.63 25.38 4.35
N ALA A 4 45.80 25.98 5.21
CA ALA A 4 44.86 25.24 6.00
C ALA A 4 43.82 24.68 5.02
N SER A 5 43.94 23.39 4.67
CA SER A 5 42.86 22.67 4.03
C SER A 5 41.67 22.74 4.98
N VAL A 6 40.75 23.67 4.73
CA VAL A 6 39.47 23.74 5.42
C VAL A 6 38.81 22.39 5.17
N SER A 7 38.88 21.51 6.17
CA SER A 7 38.22 20.22 6.16
C SER A 7 36.73 20.52 6.13
N ARG A 8 36.15 20.54 4.93
CA ARG A 8 34.71 20.75 4.78
C ARG A 8 34.02 19.62 5.53
N GLU A 9 33.12 19.97 6.43
CA GLU A 9 32.30 18.98 7.11
C GLU A 9 31.44 18.27 6.07
N VAL A 10 31.65 16.95 5.98
CA VAL A 10 31.00 16.07 5.02
C VAL A 10 30.20 15.04 5.81
N GLU A 11 28.95 14.86 5.42
CA GLU A 11 28.04 13.86 5.96
C GLU A 11 27.75 12.80 4.91
N PHE A 12 27.58 11.56 5.34
CA PHE A 12 27.25 10.44 4.46
C PHE A 12 25.76 10.15 4.55
N GLY A 13 25.11 10.14 3.38
CA GLY A 13 23.75 9.62 3.25
C GLY A 13 23.66 8.13 3.56
N VAL A 14 22.43 7.66 3.68
CA VAL A 14 22.14 6.24 3.90
C VAL A 14 22.51 5.45 2.66
N CYS A 15 23.05 4.24 2.85
CA CYS A 15 23.32 3.32 1.76
C CYS A 15 22.00 2.87 1.10
N THR A 16 21.94 2.87 -0.23
CA THR A 16 20.72 2.44 -0.96
C THR A 16 20.37 0.97 -0.76
N VAL A 17 21.29 0.18 -0.21
CA VAL A 17 21.11 -1.26 0.02
C VAL A 17 21.20 -1.59 1.51
N THR A 18 20.45 -2.63 1.89
CA THR A 18 20.50 -3.22 3.23
C THR A 18 21.52 -4.35 3.34
N CYS A 19 22.02 -4.86 2.21
CA CYS A 19 23.01 -5.92 2.08
C CYS A 19 23.79 -5.77 0.77
N GLY A 20 24.95 -6.41 0.66
CA GLY A 20 25.75 -6.44 -0.55
C GLY A 20 26.41 -5.10 -0.87
N ILE A 21 26.26 -4.64 -2.11
CA ILE A 21 26.89 -3.41 -2.60
C ILE A 21 25.83 -2.45 -3.14
N GLY A 22 25.98 -1.17 -2.82
CA GLY A 22 25.09 -0.11 -3.24
C GLY A 22 25.81 1.21 -3.39
N ILE A 23 25.04 2.28 -3.44
CA ILE A 23 25.56 3.65 -3.52
C ILE A 23 25.01 4.48 -2.38
N ARG A 24 25.73 5.53 -2.01
CA ARG A 24 25.29 6.54 -1.06
C ARG A 24 25.71 7.92 -1.52
N GLU A 25 24.92 8.90 -1.16
CA GLU A 25 25.24 10.29 -1.40
C GLU A 25 26.25 10.78 -0.37
N VAL A 26 27.14 11.67 -0.81
CA VAL A 26 28.04 12.41 0.06
C VAL A 26 27.60 13.86 0.05
N LEU A 27 27.27 14.37 1.23
CA LEU A 27 26.64 15.66 1.45
C LEU A 27 27.65 16.63 2.08
N LEU A 28 27.74 17.85 1.54
CA LEU A 28 28.36 18.95 2.27
C LEU A 28 27.35 19.54 3.24
N THR A 29 27.80 19.86 4.46
CA THR A 29 26.99 20.58 5.46
C THR A 29 27.27 22.08 5.49
N SER A 30 28.29 22.53 4.75
CA SER A 30 28.67 23.94 4.64
C SER A 30 29.20 24.29 3.25
N GLY A 31 28.98 25.54 2.82
CA GLY A 31 29.44 26.03 1.52
C GLY A 31 28.60 25.55 0.33
N CYS A 32 27.36 25.12 0.57
CA CYS A 32 26.42 24.78 -0.49
C CYS A 32 25.97 26.01 -1.28
N PRO A 33 25.69 25.87 -2.58
CA PRO A 33 25.09 26.95 -3.36
C PRO A 33 23.76 27.39 -2.73
N ARG A 34 23.46 28.70 -2.78
CA ARG A 34 22.24 29.30 -2.24
C ARG A 34 22.15 29.18 -0.70
N THR A 35 20.94 28.99 -0.16
CA THR A 35 20.64 28.89 1.28
C THR A 35 20.36 27.44 1.70
N GLU A 36 20.86 26.46 0.94
CA GLU A 36 20.68 25.04 1.24
C GLU A 36 21.56 24.64 2.44
N ALA A 37 20.96 23.96 3.41
CA ALA A 37 21.67 23.47 4.60
C ALA A 37 22.61 22.29 4.28
N LYS A 38 22.25 21.47 3.28
CA LYS A 38 23.06 20.35 2.78
C LYS A 38 22.88 20.21 1.28
N CYS A 39 23.94 19.82 0.58
CA CYS A 39 23.95 19.61 -0.87
C CYS A 39 24.82 18.41 -1.25
N ILE A 40 24.41 17.68 -2.28
CA ILE A 40 25.12 16.50 -2.78
C ILE A 40 26.34 16.95 -3.57
N VAL A 41 27.52 16.45 -3.20
CA VAL A 41 28.77 16.74 -3.92
C VAL A 41 29.28 15.59 -4.74
N ARG A 42 28.95 14.36 -4.37
CA ARG A 42 29.28 13.15 -5.11
C ARG A 42 28.45 11.97 -4.63
N VAL A 43 28.47 10.90 -5.40
CA VAL A 43 27.96 9.59 -5.02
C VAL A 43 29.14 8.66 -4.86
N GLU A 44 29.14 7.88 -3.78
CA GLU A 44 30.16 6.87 -3.51
C GLU A 44 29.52 5.50 -3.31
N GLU A 45 30.30 4.45 -3.54
CA GLU A 45 29.86 3.09 -3.25
C GLU A 45 29.85 2.83 -1.74
N CYS A 46 28.88 2.04 -1.31
CA CYS A 46 28.76 1.60 0.07
C CYS A 46 28.53 0.10 0.12
N ARG A 47 28.95 -0.52 1.23
CA ARG A 47 28.84 -1.95 1.45
C ARG A 47 27.94 -2.23 2.65
N GLY A 48 27.04 -3.18 2.47
CA GLY A 48 26.26 -3.80 3.53
C GLY A 48 26.83 -5.17 3.91
N PRO A 49 26.11 -5.92 4.75
CA PRO A 49 26.41 -7.33 5.03
C PRO A 49 26.43 -8.19 3.76
N VAL A 50 27.30 -9.19 3.72
CA VAL A 50 27.43 -10.10 2.56
C VAL A 50 26.18 -10.96 2.36
N ASP A 51 25.55 -11.45 3.44
CA ASP A 51 24.35 -12.28 3.32
C ASP A 51 23.11 -11.40 3.07
N CYS A 52 22.57 -11.49 1.85
CA CYS A 52 21.33 -10.83 1.43
C CYS A 52 20.08 -11.69 1.69
N GLY A 53 20.25 -12.88 2.27
CA GLY A 53 19.15 -13.77 2.61
C GLY A 53 18.45 -14.34 1.37
N TRP A 54 17.12 -14.34 1.39
CA TRP A 54 16.28 -14.94 0.36
C TRP A 54 15.76 -13.89 -0.63
N GLY A 55 16.16 -14.04 -1.89
CA GLY A 55 15.62 -13.28 -3.02
C GLY A 55 14.33 -13.87 -3.56
N ILE A 56 13.61 -13.04 -4.32
CA ILE A 56 12.37 -13.43 -5.01
C ILE A 56 12.69 -13.65 -6.49
N PRO A 57 12.50 -14.86 -7.04
CA PRO A 57 12.70 -15.10 -8.48
C PRO A 57 11.73 -14.25 -9.32
N ILE A 58 12.24 -13.67 -10.41
CA ILE A 58 11.45 -12.90 -11.38
C ILE A 58 10.81 -13.91 -12.35
N SER A 59 9.48 -13.97 -12.35
CA SER A 59 8.74 -14.93 -13.16
C SER A 59 8.29 -14.29 -14.48
N GLU A 60 8.87 -14.68 -15.61
CA GLU A 60 8.38 -14.30 -16.95
C GLU A 60 7.24 -15.22 -17.45
N GLY A 61 6.98 -16.33 -16.75
CA GLY A 61 5.87 -17.23 -17.03
C GLY A 61 5.71 -18.34 -15.99
N LEU A 62 4.86 -19.33 -16.26
CA LEU A 62 4.69 -20.50 -15.38
C LEU A 62 5.85 -21.51 -15.48
N ALA A 63 6.60 -21.49 -16.59
CA ALA A 63 7.63 -22.48 -16.85
C ALA A 63 8.99 -22.10 -16.23
N CYS A 64 9.50 -20.89 -16.46
CA CYS A 64 10.86 -20.51 -16.05
C CYS A 64 10.89 -19.22 -15.23
N VAL A 65 11.98 -19.03 -14.49
CA VAL A 65 12.24 -17.89 -13.63
C VAL A 65 13.65 -17.38 -13.84
N LYS A 66 13.80 -16.07 -13.73
CA LYS A 66 15.09 -15.38 -13.71
C LYS A 66 15.46 -15.03 -12.28
N MET A 67 16.69 -15.33 -11.90
CA MET A 67 17.24 -15.06 -10.58
C MET A 67 18.44 -14.14 -10.75
N PRO A 68 18.36 -12.87 -10.35
CA PRO A 68 19.49 -11.96 -10.42
C PRO A 68 20.43 -12.13 -9.22
N CYS A 69 21.73 -11.94 -9.43
CA CYS A 69 22.69 -11.69 -8.37
C CYS A 69 22.59 -10.24 -7.91
N ILE A 70 23.20 -9.93 -6.77
CA ILE A 70 23.31 -8.55 -6.29
C ILE A 70 24.50 -7.89 -6.99
N TYR A 71 24.26 -6.80 -7.71
CA TYR A 71 25.30 -6.03 -8.37
C TYR A 71 24.89 -4.56 -8.51
N ILE A 72 25.87 -3.72 -8.80
CA ILE A 72 25.66 -2.34 -9.24
C ILE A 72 26.39 -2.11 -10.58
N PRO A 73 25.88 -1.29 -11.50
CA PRO A 73 26.56 -1.06 -12.78
C PRO A 73 28.00 -0.53 -12.61
N PRO A 74 28.94 -0.87 -13.51
CA PRO A 74 28.78 -1.81 -14.61
C PRO A 74 28.91 -3.28 -14.15
N GLU A 75 28.10 -4.16 -14.75
CA GLU A 75 27.97 -5.58 -14.36
C GLU A 75 29.27 -6.39 -14.55
N ASN A 76 30.02 -6.07 -15.61
CA ASN A 76 31.24 -6.79 -16.00
C ASN A 76 32.42 -6.64 -15.03
N ARG A 77 32.32 -5.82 -13.98
CA ARG A 77 33.37 -5.74 -12.95
C ARG A 77 33.36 -6.94 -12.00
N PHE A 78 32.21 -7.57 -11.86
CA PHE A 78 32.01 -8.62 -10.86
C PHE A 78 32.13 -9.99 -11.50
N LYS A 79 32.48 -10.95 -10.67
CA LYS A 79 32.40 -12.36 -11.02
C LYS A 79 31.23 -12.98 -10.27
N TYR A 80 30.42 -13.75 -10.98
CA TYR A 80 29.24 -14.39 -10.41
C TYR A 80 29.47 -15.89 -10.31
N VAL A 81 29.21 -16.45 -9.12
CA VAL A 81 29.33 -17.88 -8.87
C VAL A 81 27.96 -18.41 -8.47
N TRP A 82 27.35 -19.16 -9.38
CA TRP A 82 26.09 -19.82 -9.13
C TRP A 82 26.31 -21.20 -8.51
N LYS A 83 25.54 -21.49 -7.46
CA LYS A 83 25.57 -22.76 -6.73
C LYS A 83 24.17 -23.31 -6.60
N MET A 84 24.02 -24.59 -6.90
CA MET A 84 22.83 -25.36 -6.54
C MET A 84 23.05 -25.98 -5.16
N ILE A 85 22.17 -25.64 -4.21
CA ILE A 85 22.22 -26.15 -2.85
C ILE A 85 21.38 -27.42 -2.78
N ILE A 86 22.04 -28.54 -2.55
CA ILE A 86 21.40 -29.84 -2.35
C ILE A 86 21.45 -30.16 -0.85
N PRO A 87 20.31 -30.48 -0.20
CA PRO A 87 20.30 -30.86 1.20
C PRO A 87 21.29 -32.00 1.49
N ASN A 88 22.07 -31.85 2.56
CA ASN A 88 23.05 -32.84 3.05
C ASN A 88 24.18 -33.20 2.05
N LYS A 89 24.41 -32.36 1.03
CA LYS A 89 25.52 -32.51 0.09
C LYS A 89 26.27 -31.18 -0.05
N THR A 90 27.50 -31.27 -0.56
CA THR A 90 28.25 -30.08 -0.97
C THR A 90 27.50 -29.35 -2.08
N ALA A 91 27.50 -28.02 -2.01
CA ALA A 91 26.90 -27.18 -3.04
C ALA A 91 27.53 -27.48 -4.42
N HIS A 92 26.69 -27.68 -5.43
CA HIS A 92 27.15 -27.94 -6.79
C HIS A 92 27.33 -26.61 -7.53
N ILE A 93 28.56 -26.28 -7.91
CA ILE A 93 28.85 -25.05 -8.67
C ILE A 93 28.35 -25.25 -10.09
N LEU A 94 27.58 -24.27 -10.57
CA LEU A 94 27.02 -24.25 -11.92
C LEU A 94 27.97 -23.50 -12.86
N PRO A 95 27.97 -23.83 -14.16
CA PRO A 95 28.84 -23.20 -15.14
C PRO A 95 28.42 -21.77 -15.55
N ASN A 96 27.27 -21.29 -15.09
CA ASN A 96 26.77 -19.96 -15.42
C ASN A 96 27.56 -18.90 -14.63
N ASP A 97 28.10 -17.91 -15.34
CA ASP A 97 28.90 -16.80 -14.82
C ASP A 97 28.25 -15.43 -15.03
N LEU A 98 26.99 -15.39 -15.49
CA LEU A 98 26.22 -14.17 -15.68
C LEU A 98 25.57 -13.70 -14.37
N ALA A 99 25.28 -12.41 -14.25
CA ALA A 99 24.57 -11.90 -13.07
C ALA A 99 23.11 -12.35 -13.03
N ILE A 100 22.56 -12.94 -14.10
CA ILE A 100 21.20 -13.43 -14.14
C ILE A 100 21.21 -14.89 -14.58
N MET A 101 20.62 -15.75 -13.75
CA MET A 101 20.41 -17.15 -14.09
C MET A 101 18.94 -17.41 -14.43
N ASP A 102 18.70 -17.95 -15.62
CA ASP A 102 17.40 -18.45 -16.05
C ASP A 102 17.30 -19.94 -15.75
N VAL A 103 16.26 -20.34 -15.02
CA VAL A 103 15.99 -21.73 -14.67
C VAL A 103 14.53 -22.05 -14.92
N CYS A 104 14.30 -23.13 -15.65
CA CYS A 104 12.97 -23.69 -15.79
C CYS A 104 12.61 -24.56 -14.59
N ARG A 105 11.39 -24.36 -14.09
CA ARG A 105 10.83 -25.08 -12.95
C ARG A 105 10.75 -26.56 -13.29
N ASP A 106 11.43 -27.37 -12.50
CA ASP A 106 11.33 -28.82 -12.53
C ASP A 106 10.19 -29.28 -11.59
N THR A 107 10.03 -30.60 -11.47
CA THR A 107 9.12 -31.31 -10.57
C THR A 107 9.45 -31.15 -9.09
N ARG A 108 10.66 -30.65 -8.75
CA ARG A 108 11.13 -30.53 -7.36
C ARG A 108 11.51 -29.10 -7.03
N LEU A 109 11.36 -28.76 -5.75
CA LEU A 109 11.92 -27.54 -5.18
C LEU A 109 13.45 -27.61 -5.22
N VAL A 110 14.07 -26.59 -5.79
CA VAL A 110 15.54 -26.44 -5.83
C VAL A 110 15.92 -25.10 -5.24
N THR A 111 16.98 -25.10 -4.42
CA THR A 111 17.58 -23.89 -3.88
C THR A 111 18.82 -23.52 -4.67
N PHE A 112 18.87 -22.30 -5.17
CA PHE A 112 20.04 -21.72 -5.81
C PHE A 112 20.65 -20.64 -4.93
N GLN A 113 21.94 -20.44 -5.03
CA GLN A 113 22.67 -19.35 -4.38
C GLN A 113 23.55 -18.67 -5.43
N CYS A 114 23.49 -17.35 -5.50
CA CYS A 114 24.49 -16.56 -6.21
C CYS A 114 25.43 -15.90 -5.22
N GLU A 115 26.72 -16.00 -5.47
CA GLU A 115 27.75 -15.19 -4.85
C GLU A 115 28.29 -14.18 -5.88
N THR A 116 28.27 -12.91 -5.52
CA THR A 116 28.93 -11.84 -6.27
C THR A 116 30.31 -11.61 -5.66
N GLU A 117 31.35 -11.77 -6.47
CA GLU A 117 32.75 -11.59 -6.09
C GLU A 117 33.32 -10.32 -6.73
N GLU A 118 34.08 -9.55 -5.94
CA GLU A 118 34.90 -8.43 -6.41
C GLU A 118 36.33 -8.64 -5.89
N ASN A 119 37.32 -8.66 -6.79
CA ASN A 119 38.73 -8.89 -6.44
C ASN A 119 38.97 -10.16 -5.60
N GLY A 120 38.22 -11.23 -5.89
CA GLY A 120 38.32 -12.51 -5.18
C GLY A 120 37.64 -12.56 -3.80
N SER A 121 36.98 -11.47 -3.37
CA SER A 121 36.20 -11.42 -2.14
C SER A 121 34.70 -11.46 -2.44
N ILE A 122 33.95 -12.31 -1.74
CA ILE A 122 32.49 -12.34 -1.85
C ILE A 122 31.93 -11.09 -1.18
N ILE A 123 31.26 -10.25 -1.97
CA ILE A 123 30.68 -8.98 -1.50
C ILE A 123 29.18 -9.08 -1.25
N ALA A 124 28.51 -10.04 -1.89
CA ALA A 124 27.09 -10.30 -1.71
C ALA A 124 26.78 -11.78 -1.98
N SER A 125 25.81 -12.32 -1.26
CA SER A 125 25.32 -13.68 -1.40
C SER A 125 23.81 -13.69 -1.25
N VAL A 126 23.10 -14.19 -2.25
CA VAL A 126 21.62 -14.26 -2.25
C VAL A 126 21.15 -15.67 -2.60
N LYS A 127 20.11 -16.15 -1.91
CA LYS A 127 19.52 -17.47 -2.11
C LYS A 127 18.14 -17.36 -2.74
N TYR A 128 17.81 -18.31 -3.61
CA TYR A 128 16.53 -18.39 -4.30
C TYR A 128 15.94 -19.77 -4.13
N ALA A 129 14.64 -19.83 -3.83
CA ALA A 129 13.86 -21.05 -3.83
C ALA A 129 13.02 -21.12 -5.11
N VAL A 130 13.32 -22.07 -5.99
CA VAL A 130 12.56 -22.32 -7.20
C VAL A 130 11.62 -23.49 -6.94
N TYR A 131 10.36 -23.18 -6.68
CA TYR A 131 9.31 -24.16 -6.41
C TYR A 131 8.90 -24.90 -7.68
N ALA A 132 8.42 -26.13 -7.49
CA ALA A 132 7.84 -26.92 -8.55
C ALA A 132 6.61 -26.22 -9.17
N THR A 133 6.35 -26.50 -10.44
CA THR A 133 5.20 -25.95 -11.19
C THR A 133 3.87 -26.21 -10.50
N THR A 134 3.67 -27.39 -9.93
CA THR A 134 2.45 -27.81 -9.20
C THR A 134 2.23 -27.02 -7.91
N GLU A 135 3.29 -26.76 -7.14
CA GLU A 135 3.22 -26.00 -5.90
C GLU A 135 2.95 -24.50 -6.13
N MET A 136 3.44 -23.95 -7.24
CA MET A 136 3.14 -22.58 -7.66
C MET A 136 1.65 -22.39 -7.98
N GLN A 137 0.99 -23.36 -8.62
CA GLN A 137 -0.46 -23.26 -8.89
C GLN A 137 -1.26 -23.21 -7.59
N THR A 138 -0.93 -24.06 -6.62
CA THR A 138 -1.58 -24.07 -5.30
C THR A 138 -1.35 -22.78 -4.52
N LYS A 139 -0.11 -22.23 -4.53
CA LYS A 139 0.19 -20.93 -3.88
C LYS A 139 -0.49 -19.76 -4.57
N LYS A 140 -0.55 -19.75 -5.92
CA LYS A 140 -1.23 -18.70 -6.69
C LYS A 140 -2.74 -18.73 -6.44
N SER A 141 -3.37 -19.91 -6.46
CA SER A 141 -4.79 -20.08 -6.11
C SER A 141 -5.05 -19.56 -4.69
N LYS A 142 -4.25 -19.98 -3.69
CA LYS A 142 -4.42 -19.52 -2.31
C LYS A 142 -4.27 -17.99 -2.16
N ARG A 143 -3.33 -17.37 -2.87
CA ARG A 143 -3.15 -15.91 -2.85
C ARG A 143 -4.32 -15.18 -3.52
N ILE A 144 -4.78 -15.67 -4.67
CA ILE A 144 -5.94 -15.13 -5.38
C ILE A 144 -7.19 -15.27 -4.51
N GLU A 145 -7.42 -16.42 -3.87
CA GLU A 145 -8.53 -16.63 -2.95
C GLU A 145 -8.47 -15.68 -1.75
N THR A 146 -7.28 -15.44 -1.20
CA THR A 146 -7.11 -14.51 -0.06
C THR A 146 -7.36 -13.05 -0.46
N GLU A 147 -6.86 -12.63 -1.62
CA GLU A 147 -7.06 -11.27 -2.15
C GLU A 147 -8.53 -11.05 -2.60
N GLN A 148 -9.14 -12.06 -3.21
CA GLN A 148 -10.55 -12.03 -3.62
C GLN A 148 -11.48 -12.05 -2.39
N SER A 149 -11.18 -12.86 -1.38
CA SER A 149 -11.91 -12.89 -0.11
C SER A 149 -11.91 -11.52 0.57
N LYS A 150 -10.74 -10.87 0.69
CA LYS A 150 -10.63 -9.52 1.26
C LYS A 150 -11.44 -8.49 0.48
N ARG A 151 -11.38 -8.52 -0.85
CA ARG A 151 -12.14 -7.60 -1.70
C ARG A 151 -13.65 -7.80 -1.56
N THR A 152 -14.11 -9.05 -1.56
CA THR A 152 -15.53 -9.37 -1.35
C THR A 152 -16.06 -8.93 0.01
N THR A 153 -15.25 -8.99 1.08
CA THR A 153 -15.66 -8.50 2.39
C THR A 153 -15.82 -6.97 2.44
N THR A 154 -14.93 -6.21 1.79
CA THR A 154 -15.03 -4.76 1.75
C THR A 154 -16.23 -4.29 0.92
N ASP A 155 -16.48 -4.93 -0.23
CA ASP A 155 -17.61 -4.60 -1.09
C ASP A 155 -18.96 -4.91 -0.40
N ALA A 156 -19.07 -6.02 0.33
CA ALA A 156 -20.28 -6.37 1.07
C ALA A 156 -20.62 -5.35 2.19
N ILE A 157 -19.61 -4.85 2.91
CA ILE A 157 -19.80 -3.84 3.95
C ILE A 157 -20.27 -2.51 3.34
N LEU A 158 -19.67 -2.09 2.22
CA LEU A 158 -20.05 -0.86 1.52
C LEU A 158 -21.50 -0.92 1.03
N VAL A 159 -21.91 -2.04 0.44
CA VAL A 159 -23.30 -2.25 0.00
C VAL A 159 -24.26 -2.21 1.18
N PHE A 160 -23.93 -2.86 2.29
CA PHE A 160 -24.77 -2.84 3.50
C PHE A 160 -24.95 -1.41 4.04
N CYS A 161 -23.86 -0.64 4.17
CA CYS A 161 -23.92 0.75 4.62
C CYS A 161 -24.76 1.64 3.70
N LEU A 162 -24.65 1.46 2.38
CA LEU A 162 -25.45 2.20 1.41
C LEU A 162 -26.94 1.89 1.54
N VAL A 163 -27.31 0.61 1.63
CA VAL A 163 -28.71 0.20 1.76
C VAL A 163 -29.31 0.71 3.07
N THR A 164 -28.60 0.56 4.20
CA THR A 164 -29.07 1.07 5.49
C THR A 164 -29.19 2.59 5.48
N GLY A 165 -28.23 3.31 4.87
CA GLY A 165 -28.27 4.76 4.73
C GLY A 165 -29.51 5.23 3.97
N VAL A 166 -29.81 4.63 2.82
CA VAL A 166 -30.99 4.97 2.01
C VAL A 166 -32.30 4.77 2.78
N ILE A 167 -32.41 3.66 3.53
CA ILE A 167 -33.61 3.37 4.33
C ILE A 167 -33.80 4.43 5.44
N VAL A 168 -32.72 4.79 6.15
CA VAL A 168 -32.76 5.80 7.21
C VAL A 168 -33.13 7.17 6.64
N THR A 169 -32.51 7.57 5.52
CA THR A 169 -32.83 8.84 4.86
C THR A 169 -34.28 8.90 4.40
N ALA A 170 -34.79 7.83 3.79
CA ALA A 170 -36.20 7.76 3.41
C ALA A 170 -37.13 7.90 4.63
N GLY A 171 -36.83 7.22 5.74
CA GLY A 171 -37.60 7.32 6.98
C GLY A 171 -37.66 8.74 7.55
N VAL A 172 -36.55 9.47 7.52
CA VAL A 172 -36.49 10.88 7.96
C VAL A 172 -37.37 11.76 7.06
N ILE A 173 -37.28 11.58 5.73
CA ILE A 173 -38.11 12.33 4.78
C ILE A 173 -39.60 12.07 5.04
N PHE A 174 -39.99 10.82 5.23
CA PHE A 174 -41.37 10.46 5.57
C PHE A 174 -41.83 11.14 6.87
N ALA A 175 -41.02 11.08 7.93
CA ALA A 175 -41.34 11.71 9.20
C ALA A 175 -41.56 13.22 9.06
N VAL A 176 -40.71 13.92 8.31
CA VAL A 176 -40.85 15.36 8.04
C VAL A 176 -42.15 15.65 7.28
N ILE A 177 -42.49 14.85 6.27
CA ILE A 177 -43.75 15.01 5.53
C ILE A 177 -44.95 14.81 6.45
N PHE A 178 -44.95 13.77 7.30
CA PHE A 178 -46.02 13.53 8.27
C PHE A 178 -46.18 14.69 9.26
N MET A 179 -45.07 15.25 9.74
CA MET A 179 -45.10 16.44 10.61
C MET A 179 -45.74 17.64 9.92
N ILE A 180 -45.42 17.88 8.65
CA ILE A 180 -46.02 18.98 7.86
C ILE A 180 -47.52 18.74 7.64
N LEU A 181 -47.91 17.52 7.25
CA LEU A 181 -49.32 17.17 7.02
C LEU A 181 -50.14 17.29 8.31
N HIS A 182 -49.62 16.76 9.42
CA HIS A 182 -50.29 16.83 10.71
C HIS A 182 -50.37 18.28 11.23
N TRP A 183 -49.32 19.09 10.99
CA TRP A 183 -49.37 20.53 11.27
C TRP A 183 -50.43 21.24 10.44
N ALA A 184 -50.57 20.94 9.14
CA ALA A 184 -51.59 21.52 8.29
C ALA A 184 -53.01 21.14 8.74
N VAL A 185 -53.22 19.90 9.19
CA VAL A 185 -54.49 19.43 9.77
C VAL A 185 -54.77 20.12 11.11
N ILE A 186 -53.79 20.23 12.00
CA ILE A 186 -53.96 20.97 13.26
C ILE A 186 -54.28 22.44 12.97
N LYS A 187 -53.62 23.05 11.99
CA LYS A 187 -53.82 24.46 11.61
C LYS A 187 -55.22 24.69 11.04
N SER A 188 -55.73 23.82 10.16
CA SER A 188 -57.08 23.95 9.62
C SER A 188 -58.16 23.71 10.69
N ILE A 189 -57.91 22.82 11.66
CA ILE A 189 -58.78 22.62 12.83
C ILE A 189 -58.76 23.86 13.74
N TRP A 190 -57.59 24.50 13.93
CA TRP A 190 -57.48 25.72 14.73
C TRP A 190 -58.15 26.93 14.07
N GLU A 191 -57.97 27.11 12.76
CA GLU A 191 -58.61 28.18 11.99
C GLU A 191 -60.15 28.00 11.93
N SER A 192 -60.64 26.76 11.78
CA SER A 192 -62.08 26.49 11.86
C SER A 192 -62.66 26.71 13.26
N LYS A 193 -61.93 26.40 14.34
CA LYS A 193 -62.33 26.73 15.73
C LYS A 193 -62.35 28.25 16.00
N SER A 194 -61.43 29.01 15.41
CA SER A 194 -61.37 30.47 15.55
C SER A 194 -62.54 31.18 14.83
N GLY A 195 -63.05 30.63 13.73
CA GLY A 195 -64.19 31.19 13.00
C GLY A 195 -65.54 31.01 13.72
N GLN A 196 -65.72 29.90 14.45
CA GLN A 196 -66.95 29.58 15.17
C GLN A 196 -67.20 30.51 16.37
N GLY A 197 -66.13 30.91 17.09
CA GLY A 197 -66.24 31.70 18.32
C GLY A 197 -66.78 33.12 18.15
N ASN A 198 -66.80 33.66 16.93
CA ASN A 198 -67.33 35.00 16.65
C ASN A 198 -68.80 34.98 16.20
N GLN A 199 -69.27 33.86 15.62
CA GLN A 199 -70.68 33.66 15.24
C GLN A 199 -71.54 33.36 16.47
N ASP A 200 -71.06 32.52 17.39
CA ASP A 200 -71.81 32.14 18.60
C ASP A 200 -72.05 33.32 19.55
N LYS A 201 -71.12 34.29 19.62
CA LYS A 201 -71.31 35.52 20.41
C LYS A 201 -72.31 36.49 19.80
N LYS A 202 -72.46 36.50 18.46
CA LYS A 202 -73.44 37.36 17.76
C LYS A 202 -74.86 36.81 17.93
N LEU A 203 -75.02 35.48 17.83
CA LEU A 203 -76.29 34.78 17.94
C LEU A 203 -76.84 34.74 19.38
N ALA A 204 -75.97 34.67 20.39
CA ALA A 204 -76.37 34.76 21.80
C ALA A 204 -76.87 36.17 22.21
N LYS A 205 -76.34 37.23 21.58
CA LYS A 205 -76.75 38.62 21.87
C LYS A 205 -78.12 38.96 21.27
N GLU A 206 -78.45 38.47 20.09
CA GLU A 206 -79.80 38.64 19.50
C GLU A 206 -80.87 37.84 20.26
N ARG A 207 -80.54 36.64 20.74
CA ARG A 207 -81.49 35.76 21.42
C ARG A 207 -81.83 36.19 22.87
N LEU A 208 -80.99 37.04 23.48
CA LEU A 208 -81.27 37.64 24.80
C LEU A 208 -82.17 38.89 24.71
N LEU A 209 -82.11 39.63 23.60
CA LEU A 209 -82.90 40.86 23.43
C LEU A 209 -84.37 40.57 23.13
N HIS A 210 -84.69 39.38 22.60
CA HIS A 210 -86.06 38.96 22.28
C HIS A 210 -86.81 38.29 23.45
N ASN A 211 -86.20 38.12 24.62
CA ASN A 211 -86.84 37.48 25.78
C ASN A 211 -87.08 38.44 26.97
N MET A 212 -87.09 39.76 26.73
CA MET A 212 -87.35 40.78 27.76
C MET A 212 -88.48 41.77 27.42
N GLU A 213 -89.39 41.42 26.49
CA GLU A 213 -90.63 42.19 26.30
C GLU A 213 -91.83 41.27 25.97
#